data_AF-A0A1S9D2D1-F1
#
_entry.id   AF-A0A1S9D2D1-F1
#
_cell.length_a   1.000
_cell.length_b   1.000
_cell.length_c   1.000
_cell.angle_alpha   90.00
_cell.angle_beta   90.00
_cell.angle_gamma   90.00
#
_symmetry.space_group_name_H-M   'P 1'
#
loop_
_entity.id
_entity.type
_entity.pdbx_description
1 polymer ?
#
loop_
_entity_poly.entity_id
_entity_poly.type
_entity_poly.pdbx_seq_one_letter_code
_entity_poly.pdbx_strand_id
1 'polypeptide(L)' 'MNETGNHEHPSPLSWLLVAIAWILVGIPLLWGIFKTLGKAKLLFG' A
#
# COMPACT_ATOMS: atom_id res chain seq x y z
N MET A 1 -15.42 -25.10 -25.46
CA MET A 1 -14.29 -24.92 -24.53
C MET A 1 -14.87 -24.63 -23.16
N ASN A 2 -14.55 -25.43 -22.13
CA ASN A 2 -15.12 -25.28 -20.79
C ASN A 2 -14.04 -24.69 -19.87
N GLU A 3 -14.10 -23.39 -19.64
CA GLU A 3 -13.13 -22.66 -18.80
C GLU A 3 -13.58 -22.77 -17.35
N THR A 4 -13.17 -23.85 -16.67
CA THR A 4 -13.36 -23.98 -15.23
C THR A 4 -12.40 -23.02 -14.53
N GLY A 5 -12.82 -21.76 -14.38
CA GLY A 5 -12.13 -20.76 -13.59
C GLY A 5 -12.15 -21.14 -12.12
N ASN A 6 -11.10 -21.84 -11.68
CA ASN A 6 -10.82 -22.03 -10.26
C ASN A 6 -10.47 -20.66 -9.66
N HIS A 7 -11.48 -19.93 -9.19
CA HIS A 7 -11.29 -18.77 -8.34
C HIS A 7 -10.86 -19.27 -6.95
N GLU A 8 -9.57 -19.56 -6.81
CA GLU A 8 -8.97 -19.85 -5.51
C GLU A 8 -9.23 -18.67 -4.59
N HIS A 9 -10.12 -18.85 -3.62
CA HIS A 9 -10.40 -17.83 -2.61
C HIS A 9 -9.08 -17.55 -1.87
N PRO A 10 -8.60 -16.29 -1.85
CA PRO A 10 -7.32 -15.98 -1.24
C PRO A 10 -7.38 -16.36 0.23
N SER A 11 -6.39 -17.14 0.67
CA SER A 11 -6.31 -17.56 2.06
C SER A 11 -6.22 -16.33 2.98
N PRO A 12 -6.78 -16.37 4.19
CA PRO A 12 -6.67 -15.26 5.16
C PRO A 12 -5.21 -14.84 5.42
N LEU A 13 -4.26 -15.78 5.28
CA LEU A 13 -2.83 -15.53 5.39
C LEU A 13 -2.30 -14.61 4.27
N SER A 14 -2.83 -14.72 3.05
CA SER A 14 -2.48 -13.87 1.92
C SER A 14 -2.86 -12.41 2.19
N TRP A 15 -4.05 -12.18 2.77
CA TRP A 15 -4.50 -10.84 3.16
C TRP A 15 -3.65 -10.21 4.27
N LEU A 16 -3.18 -11.01 5.23
CA LEU A 16 -2.23 -10.54 6.25
C LEU A 16 -0.91 -10.08 5.61
N LEU A 17 -0.41 -10.84 4.63
CA LEU A 17 0.82 -10.51 3.92
C LEU A 17 0.68 -9.21 3.11
N VAL A 18 -0.49 -9.01 2.48
CA VAL A 18 -0.86 -7.76 1.81
C VAL A 18 -0.86 -6.60 2.81
N ALA A 19 -1.48 -6.75 3.98
CA ALA A 19 -1.52 -5.69 4.99
C ALA A 19 -0.11 -5.31 5.48
N ILE A 20 0.77 -6.29 5.71
CA ILE A 20 2.16 -6.04 6.10
C ILE A 20 2.91 -5.30 4.99
N ALA A 21 2.74 -5.71 3.74
CA ALA A 21 3.35 -5.04 2.60
C ALA A 21 2.88 -3.58 2.48
N TRP A 22 1.58 -3.33 2.66
CA TRP A 22 1.01 -1.98 2.67
C TRP A 22 1.54 -1.12 3.81
N ILE A 23 1.76 -1.69 4.99
CA ILE A 23 2.36 -0.96 6.12
C ILE A 23 3.83 -0.64 5.83
N LEU A 24 4.59 -1.62 5.32
CA LEU A 24 6.01 -1.49 5.02
C LEU A 24 6.28 -0.42 3.95
N VAL A 25 5.40 -0.28 2.96
CA VAL A 25 5.50 0.72 1.90
C VAL A 25 4.80 2.03 2.28
N GLY A 26 3.60 1.95 2.86
CA GLY A 26 2.73 3.08 3.14
C GLY A 26 3.27 4.02 4.21
N ILE A 27 3.85 3.50 5.29
CA ILE A 27 4.44 4.32 6.37
C ILE A 27 5.57 5.22 5.85
N PRO A 28 6.63 4.69 5.21
CA PRO A 28 7.72 5.54 4.72
C PRO A 28 7.26 6.48 3.61
N LEU A 29 6.31 6.07 2.77
CA LEU A 29 5.73 6.93 1.74
C LEU A 29 5.00 8.13 2.35
N LEU A 30 4.11 7.89 3.32
CA LEU A 30 3.37 8.94 4.00
C LEU A 30 4.30 9.88 4.76
N TRP A 31 5.35 9.34 5.38
CA TRP A 31 6.39 10.13 6.03
C TRP A 31 7.12 11.05 5.04
N GLY A 32 7.47 10.53 3.87
CA GLY A 32 8.07 11.31 2.78
C GLY A 32 7.17 12.46 2.34
N ILE A 33 5.88 12.19 2.14
CA ILE A 33 4.88 13.21 1.76
C ILE A 33 4.80 14.29 2.84
N PHE A 34 4.69 13.91 4.11
CA PHE A 34 4.63 14.87 5.22
C PHE A 34 5.85 15.79 5.27
N LYS A 35 7.05 15.24 5.08
CA LYS A 35 8.29 16.01 5.02
C LYS A 35 8.29 16.97 3.83
N THR A 36 7.87 16.50 2.66
CA THR A 36 7.78 17.31 1.44
C THR A 36 6.78 18.46 1.62
N LEU A 37 5.61 18.21 2.20
CA LEU A 37 4.63 19.25 2.50
C LEU A 37 5.17 20.29 3.48
N GLY A 38 5.90 19.87 4.51
CA GLY A 38 6.56 20.79 5.44
C GLY A 38 7.61 21.68 4.75
N LYS A 39 8.37 21.13 3.80
CA LYS A 39 9.34 21.89 3.00
C LYS A 39 8.66 22.80 1.98
N ALA A 40 7.62 22.31 1.32
CA ALA A 40 6.83 23.08 0.37
C ALA A 40 6.17 24.28 1.06
N LYS A 41 5.64 24.09 2.26
CA LYS A 41 5.10 25.19 3.07
C LYS A 41 6.15 26.26 3.37
N LEU A 42 7.42 25.90 3.55
CA LEU A 42 8.50 26.87 3.79
C LEU A 42 8.89 27.64 2.51
N LEU A 43 8.69 27.04 1.33
CA LEU A 43 9.03 27.64 0.04
C LEU A 43 7.87 28.43 -0.60
N PHE A 44 6.63 28.09 -0.25
CA PHE A 44 5.42 28.57 -0.94
C PHE A 44 4.31 29.06 0.01
N GLY A 45 4.55 29.08 1.33
CA GLY A 45 3.57 29.47 2.35
C GLY A 45 3.95 30.73 3.11
#